data_AF-A0A811PHC1-F1
#
_entry.id   AF-A0A811PHC1-F1
#
_cell.length_a   1.000
_cell.length_b   1.000
_cell.length_c   1.000
_cell.angle_alpha   90.00
_cell.angle_beta   90.00
_cell.angle_gamma   90.00
#
_symmetry.space_group_name_H-M   'P 1'
#
loop_
_entity.id
_entity.type
_entity.pdbx_description
1 polymer ?
#
loop_
_entity_poly.entity_id
_entity_poly.type
_entity_poly.pdbx_seq_one_letter_code
_entity_poly.pdbx_strand_id
1 'polypeptide(L)' 'MERYAEAKKEAEEGLKLLLEWGVSWDKRMTWESWVSWGRVMLDKAKESEWPRTAAGITNLGLVK' A
#
# COMPACT_ATOMS: atom_id res chain seq x y z
N MET A 1 -7.12 -18.47 -2.50
CA MET A 1 -5.71 -18.30 -2.90
C MET A 1 -5.58 -17.37 -4.12
N GLU A 2 -6.39 -17.53 -5.17
CA GLU A 2 -6.35 -16.64 -6.37
C GLU A 2 -6.48 -15.15 -6.06
N ARG A 3 -7.38 -14.75 -5.15
CA ARG A 3 -7.57 -13.34 -4.75
C ARG A 3 -6.32 -12.68 -4.13
N TYR A 4 -5.44 -13.46 -3.51
CA TYR A 4 -4.19 -12.92 -2.93
C TYR A 4 -3.13 -12.71 -4.02
N ALA A 5 -3.08 -13.60 -5.02
CA ALA A 5 -2.20 -13.44 -6.17
C ALA A 5 -2.59 -12.22 -7.01
N GLU A 6 -3.89 -12.02 -7.23
CA GLU A 6 -4.44 -10.84 -7.87
C GLU A 6 -4.12 -9.56 -7.07
N ALA A 7 -4.40 -9.55 -5.76
CA ALA A 7 -4.08 -8.42 -4.90
C ALA A 7 -2.59 -8.02 -4.96
N LYS A 8 -1.69 -9.01 -5.00
CA LYS A 8 -0.25 -8.75 -5.16
C LYS A 8 0.07 -8.08 -6.49
N LYS A 9 -0.47 -8.61 -7.59
CA LYS A 9 -0.26 -8.07 -8.94
C LYS A 9 -0.75 -6.63 -9.04
N GLU A 10 -1.96 -6.36 -8.56
CA GLU A 10 -2.57 -5.03 -8.63
C GLU A 10 -1.85 -4.03 -7.69
N ALA A 11 -1.41 -4.46 -6.51
CA ALA A 11 -0.62 -3.61 -5.61
C ALA A 11 0.75 -3.24 -6.21
N GLU A 12 1.39 -4.17 -6.91
CA GLU A 12 2.67 -3.95 -7.60
C GLU A 12 2.52 -2.96 -8.76
N GLU A 13 1.54 -3.17 -9.64
CA GLU A 13 1.29 -2.27 -10.78
C GLU A 13 0.81 -0.89 -10.30
N GLY A 14 -0.06 -0.84 -9.30
CA GLY A 14 -0.53 0.42 -8.72
C GLY A 14 0.60 1.25 -8.11
N LEU A 15 1.53 0.61 -7.38
CA LEU A 15 2.70 1.30 -6.84
C LEU A 15 3.64 1.79 -7.96
N LYS A 16 3.84 1.00 -9.01
CA LYS A 16 4.63 1.42 -10.17
C LYS A 16 4.03 2.65 -10.85
N LEU A 17 2.73 2.62 -11.15
CA LEU A 17 2.02 3.75 -11.76
C LEU A 17 2.04 4.99 -10.87
N LEU A 18 1.89 4.81 -9.56
CA LEU A 18 2.06 5.91 -8.61
C LEU A 18 3.46 6.51 -8.73
N LEU A 19 4.53 5.71 -8.74
CA LEU A 19 5.90 6.23 -8.84
C LEU A 19 6.22 6.90 -10.19
N GLU A 20 5.62 6.42 -11.29
CA GLU A 20 5.85 6.96 -12.63
C GLU A 20 5.03 8.23 -12.93
N TRP A 21 3.77 8.26 -12.50
CA TRP A 21 2.78 9.27 -12.92
C TRP A 21 2.11 10.00 -11.77
N GLY A 22 2.38 9.59 -10.53
CA GLY A 22 1.73 10.14 -9.34
C GLY A 22 2.13 11.58 -9.08
N VAL A 23 1.19 12.32 -8.51
CA VAL A 23 1.37 13.70 -8.06
C VAL A 23 0.78 13.86 -6.67
N SER A 24 1.39 14.74 -5.86
CA SER A 24 0.89 15.08 -4.52
C SER A 24 -0.33 16.01 -4.60
N TRP A 25 -1.47 15.48 -5.05
CA TRP A 25 -2.68 16.28 -5.29
C TRP A 25 -3.44 16.65 -4.01
N ASP A 26 -3.34 15.83 -2.95
CA ASP A 26 -3.94 16.14 -1.64
C ASP A 26 -2.94 16.90 -0.77
N LYS A 27 -3.23 18.18 -0.49
CA LYS A 27 -2.38 19.04 0.37
C LYS A 27 -2.28 18.59 1.84
N ARG A 28 -3.16 17.70 2.31
CA ARG A 28 -3.14 17.18 3.69
C ARG A 28 -2.18 16.00 3.84
N MET A 29 -1.80 15.39 2.73
CA MET A 29 -0.98 14.18 2.69
C MET A 29 0.30 14.48 1.94
N THR A 30 1.44 14.17 2.53
CA THR A 30 2.70 14.32 1.80
C THR A 30 2.82 13.26 0.71
N TRP A 31 3.64 13.52 -0.30
CA TRP A 31 3.97 12.55 -1.34
C TRP A 31 4.47 11.22 -0.75
N GLU A 32 5.35 11.30 0.25
CA GLU A 32 5.93 10.15 0.94
C GLU A 32 4.86 9.32 1.64
N SER A 33 3.77 9.94 2.08
CA SER A 33 2.66 9.23 2.71
C SER A 33 1.93 8.34 1.68
N TRP A 34 1.71 8.85 0.47
CA TRP A 34 1.14 8.07 -0.64
C TRP A 34 2.05 6.92 -1.07
N VAL A 35 3.35 7.19 -1.23
CA VAL A 35 4.34 6.17 -1.60
C VAL A 35 4.45 5.09 -0.51
N SER A 36 4.49 5.48 0.76
CA SER A 36 4.55 4.55 1.89
C SER A 36 3.30 3.68 1.93
N TRP A 37 2.11 4.24 1.71
CA TRP A 37 0.87 3.48 1.66
C TRP A 37 0.89 2.40 0.55
N GLY A 38 1.31 2.77 -0.66
CA GLY A 38 1.45 1.82 -1.77
C GLY A 38 2.44 0.67 -1.45
N ARG A 39 3.57 0.99 -0.81
CA ARG A 39 4.56 -0.01 -0.37
C ARG A 39 4.01 -0.97 0.66
N VAL A 40 3.27 -0.47 1.66
CA VAL A 40 2.73 -1.36 2.69
C VAL A 40 1.61 -2.25 2.15
N MET A 41 0.77 -1.74 1.23
CA MET A 41 -0.21 -2.60 0.56
C MET A 41 0.47 -3.74 -0.21
N LEU A 42 1.59 -3.46 -0.90
CA LEU A 42 2.36 -4.48 -1.59
C LEU A 42 3.00 -5.49 -0.62
N ASP A 43 3.55 -5.05 0.51
CA ASP A 43 4.13 -5.96 1.51
C ASP A 43 3.08 -6.88 2.13
N LYS A 44 1.91 -6.35 2.50
CA LYS A 44 0.80 -7.17 3.03
C LYS A 44 0.21 -8.13 2.00
N ALA A 45 0.19 -7.73 0.72
CA ALA A 45 -0.19 -8.65 -0.35
C ALA A 45 0.82 -9.81 -0.51
N LYS A 46 2.13 -9.58 -0.34
CA LYS A 46 3.15 -10.65 -0.35
C LYS A 46 2.99 -11.63 0.81
N GLU A 47 2.65 -11.13 2.00
CA GLU A 47 2.39 -11.96 3.19
C GLU A 47 1.05 -12.69 3.13
N SER A 48 0.17 -12.34 2.18
CA SER A 48 -1.21 -12.82 2.11
C SER A 48 -2.00 -12.59 3.41
N GLU A 49 -1.66 -11.53 4.14
CA GLU A 49 -2.25 -11.18 5.42
C GLU A 49 -2.74 -9.73 5.39
N TRP A 50 -3.97 -9.51 5.85
CA TRP A 50 -4.58 -8.19 5.95
C TRP A 50 -5.05 -7.93 7.38
N PRO A 51 -4.86 -6.71 7.91
CA PRO A 51 -5.41 -6.35 9.21
C PRO A 51 -6.92 -6.54 9.25
N ARG A 52 -7.42 -7.07 10.36
CA ARG A 52 -8.87 -7.25 10.58
C ARG A 52 -9.49 -6.14 11.43
N THR A 53 -8.68 -5.16 11.83
CA THR A 53 -9.11 -4.05 12.68
C THR A 53 -8.56 -2.73 12.14
N ALA A 54 -9.27 -1.64 12.41
CA ALA A 54 -8.82 -0.29 12.03
C ALA A 54 -7.47 0.07 12.66
N ALA A 55 -7.25 -0.31 13.93
CA ALA A 55 -5.96 -0.11 14.60
C ALA A 55 -4.82 -0.88 13.91
N GLY A 56 -5.10 -2.08 13.39
CA GLY A 56 -4.13 -2.85 12.63
C GLY A 56 -3.71 -2.18 11.31
N ILE A 57 -4.59 -1.38 10.71
CA ILE A 57 -4.27 -0.56 9.54
C ILE A 57 -3.34 0.59 9.91
N THR A 58 -3.58 1.29 11.02
CA THR A 58 -2.68 2.36 11.48
C THR A 58 -1.26 1.85 11.76
N ASN A 59 -1.15 0.63 12.30
CA ASN A 59 0.13 0.01 12.63
C ASN A 59 0.93 -0.46 11.40
N LEU A 60 0.33 -0.50 10.21
CA LEU A 60 1.02 -0.83 8.96
C LEU A 60 2.16 0.15 8.63
N GLY A 61 2.01 1.42 9.01
CA GLY A 61 3.03 2.45 8.80
C GLY A 61 4.12 2.49 9.87
N LEU A 62 4.02 1.68 10.93
CA LEU A 62 5.02 1.63 11.98
C LEU A 62 6.15 0.69 11.57
N VAL A 63 7.26 1.28 11.10
CA VAL A 63 8.52 0.56 10.92
C VAL A 63 9.07 0.22 12.31
N LYS A 64 9.52 -1.02 12.52
CA LYS A 64 10.23 -1.43 13.74
C LYS A 64 11.62 -0.79 13.83
#